data_AF-A0A4Z0PPY1-F1
#
_entry.id   AF-A0A4Z0PPY1-F1
#
_cell.length_a   1.000
_cell.length_b   1.000
_cell.length_c   1.000
_cell.angle_alpha   90.00
_cell.angle_beta   90.00
_cell.angle_gamma   90.00
#
_symmetry.space_group_name_H-M   'P 1'
#
loop_
_entity.id
_entity.type
_entity.pdbx_description
1 polymer ?
#
loop_
_entity_poly.entity_id
_entity_poly.type
_entity_poly.pdbx_seq_one_letter_code
_entity_poly.pdbx_strand_id
1 'polypeptide(L)'
;MNESPLLKTVVTYGLVLGCSLCLYTTLMWLTRLDTVYLATGQYLDVAVVALPVGVLAAAINQQRRRAYLPGWQRVGLALGVAIVAELVYRPYLALHHNWLNPEWFSFVLALEQAELLAAGRSAAAIAAELARLQAAHARQTGVFSGFWISAVVLPALVALLTLPFLRNRPKGVVEQ
;
A
#
# COMPACT_ATOMS: atom_id res chain seq x y z
N MET A 1 15.83 -28.05 -4.72
CA MET A 1 16.67 -26.84 -4.58
C MET A 1 16.25 -26.14 -3.30
N ASN A 2 17.16 -25.94 -2.34
CA ASN A 2 16.84 -25.20 -1.12
C ASN A 2 16.78 -23.71 -1.46
N GLU A 3 15.60 -23.11 -1.41
CA GLU A 3 15.43 -21.68 -1.62
C GLU A 3 16.20 -20.88 -0.56
N SER A 4 16.75 -19.73 -0.95
CA SER A 4 17.41 -18.86 0.01
C SER A 4 16.40 -18.39 1.07
N PRO A 5 16.78 -18.33 2.36
CA PRO A 5 15.86 -17.90 3.43
C PRO A 5 15.33 -16.48 3.21
N LEU A 6 16.08 -15.63 2.49
CA LEU A 6 15.67 -14.30 2.08
C LEU A 6 14.53 -14.34 1.06
N LEU A 7 14.66 -15.13 -0.01
CA LEU A 7 13.64 -15.25 -1.05
C LEU A 7 12.32 -15.77 -0.46
N LYS A 8 12.40 -16.78 0.40
CA LYS A 8 11.23 -17.31 1.11
C LYS A 8 10.53 -16.22 1.93
N THR A 9 11.29 -15.35 2.60
CA THR A 9 10.74 -14.23 3.38
C THR A 9 10.08 -13.20 2.46
N VAL A 10 10.73 -12.83 1.35
CA VAL A 10 10.19 -11.92 0.33
C VAL A 10 8.84 -12.42 -0.18
N VAL A 11 8.77 -13.67 -0.64
CA VAL A 11 7.57 -14.25 -1.23
C VAL A 11 6.47 -14.39 -0.17
N THR A 12 6.79 -14.89 1.02
CA THR A 12 5.79 -15.10 2.08
C THR A 12 5.16 -13.77 2.52
N TYR A 13 5.97 -12.78 2.86
CA TYR A 13 5.44 -11.49 3.33
C TYR A 13 4.82 -10.67 2.18
N GLY A 14 5.31 -10.82 0.95
CA GLY A 14 4.70 -10.21 -0.23
C GLY A 14 3.30 -10.76 -0.49
N LEU A 15 3.12 -12.09 -0.46
CA LEU A 15 1.80 -12.71 -0.60
C LEU A 15 0.87 -12.32 0.55
N VAL A 16 1.35 -12.32 1.80
CA VAL A 16 0.57 -11.87 2.95
C VAL A 16 0.12 -10.42 2.76
N LEU A 17 1.01 -9.52 2.36
CA LEU A 17 0.68 -8.11 2.12
C LEU A 17 -0.34 -7.97 0.98
N GLY A 18 -0.06 -8.56 -0.19
CA GLY A 18 -0.93 -8.49 -1.36
C GLY A 18 -2.33 -9.02 -1.07
N CYS A 19 -2.45 -10.22 -0.51
CA CYS A 19 -3.74 -10.81 -0.13
C CYS A 19 -4.47 -10.00 0.94
N SER A 20 -3.75 -9.41 1.90
CA SER A 20 -4.38 -8.56 2.91
C SER A 20 -4.94 -7.27 2.32
N LEU A 21 -4.25 -6.67 1.35
CA LEU A 21 -4.74 -5.50 0.62
C LEU A 21 -5.96 -5.83 -0.25
N CYS A 22 -5.95 -6.99 -0.92
CA CYS A 22 -7.12 -7.50 -1.65
C CYS A 22 -8.31 -7.64 -0.69
N LEU A 23 -8.12 -8.36 0.43
CA LEU A 23 -9.16 -8.57 1.43
C LEU A 23 -9.68 -7.26 2.01
N TYR A 24 -8.79 -6.32 2.36
CA TYR A 24 -9.17 -4.99 2.82
C TYR A 24 -10.10 -4.31 1.80
N THR A 25 -9.69 -4.28 0.53
CA THR A 25 -10.49 -3.66 -0.54
C THR A 25 -11.84 -4.35 -0.70
N THR A 26 -11.89 -5.69 -0.68
CA THR A 26 -13.15 -6.44 -0.72
C THR A 26 -14.05 -6.10 0.46
N LEU A 27 -13.50 -6.02 1.67
CA LEU A 27 -14.27 -5.72 2.87
C LEU A 27 -14.81 -4.28 2.85
N MET A 28 -14.00 -3.31 2.43
CA MET A 28 -14.45 -1.92 2.25
C MET A 28 -15.63 -1.84 1.30
N TRP A 29 -15.57 -2.58 0.20
CA TRP A 29 -16.66 -2.69 -0.76
C TRP A 29 -17.91 -3.37 -0.18
N LEU A 30 -17.75 -4.56 0.42
CA LEU A 30 -18.88 -5.32 0.99
C LEU A 30 -19.60 -4.58 2.11
N THR A 31 -18.85 -3.82 2.91
CA THR A 31 -19.39 -2.99 3.99
C THR A 31 -19.90 -1.63 3.52
N ARG A 32 -19.74 -1.32 2.21
CA ARG A 32 -20.08 -0.04 1.58
C ARG A 32 -19.34 1.16 2.18
N LEU A 33 -18.21 0.91 2.83
CA LEU A 33 -17.33 1.94 3.38
C LEU A 33 -16.58 2.69 2.28
N ASP A 34 -16.47 2.11 1.08
CA ASP A 34 -15.95 2.76 -0.13
C ASP A 34 -17.04 3.44 -0.98
N THR A 35 -18.30 3.41 -0.55
CA THR A 35 -19.45 3.96 -1.31
C THR A 35 -20.37 4.76 -0.39
N VAL A 36 -21.36 4.13 0.23
CA VAL A 36 -22.41 4.79 1.03
C VAL A 36 -21.84 5.46 2.29
N TYR A 37 -20.84 4.86 2.92
CA TYR A 37 -20.25 5.31 4.18
C TYR A 37 -18.83 5.84 3.99
N LEU A 38 -18.54 6.46 2.84
CA LEU A 38 -17.20 6.91 2.46
C LEU A 38 -16.57 7.87 3.48
N ALA A 39 -17.37 8.76 4.07
CA ALA A 39 -16.93 9.68 5.12
C ALA A 39 -16.42 8.95 6.39
N THR A 40 -16.90 7.73 6.67
CA THR A 40 -16.38 6.88 7.74
C THR A 40 -15.25 5.99 7.24
N GLY A 41 -15.37 5.48 6.01
CA GLY A 41 -14.38 4.63 5.37
C GLY A 41 -13.01 5.27 5.21
N GLN A 42 -12.94 6.58 4.95
CA GLN A 42 -11.66 7.30 4.85
C GLN A 42 -10.77 7.17 6.10
N TYR A 43 -11.35 6.99 7.29
CA TYR A 43 -10.56 6.79 8.51
C TYR A 43 -9.92 5.39 8.56
N LEU A 44 -10.54 4.41 7.89
CA LEU A 44 -9.98 3.08 7.72
C LEU A 44 -8.88 3.03 6.66
N ASP A 45 -8.79 4.03 5.77
CA ASP A 45 -7.69 4.10 4.79
C ASP A 45 -6.32 4.29 5.43
N VAL A 46 -6.27 4.71 6.71
CA VAL A 46 -5.04 4.61 7.53
C VAL A 46 -4.51 3.17 7.57
N ALA A 47 -5.38 2.15 7.54
CA ALA A 47 -4.98 0.76 7.49
C ALA A 47 -4.21 0.42 6.21
N VAL A 48 -4.54 1.03 5.07
CA VAL A 48 -3.79 0.84 3.80
C VAL A 48 -2.36 1.31 3.92
N VAL A 49 -2.07 2.30 4.78
CA VAL A 49 -0.71 2.76 5.06
C VAL A 49 -0.06 1.93 6.18
N ALA A 50 -0.79 1.67 7.26
CA ALA A 50 -0.27 0.96 8.43
C ALA A 50 0.08 -0.50 8.14
N LEU A 51 -0.70 -1.17 7.28
CA LEU A 51 -0.54 -2.59 6.98
C LEU A 51 0.78 -2.88 6.23
N PRO A 52 1.14 -2.19 5.13
CA PRO A 52 2.46 -2.30 4.52
C PRO A 52 3.59 -2.04 5.51
N VAL A 53 3.49 -1.00 6.34
CA VAL A 53 4.51 -0.67 7.34
C VAL A 53 4.70 -1.83 8.33
N GLY A 54 3.61 -2.36 8.88
CA GLY A 54 3.63 -3.47 9.83
C GLY A 54 4.19 -4.75 9.22
N VAL A 55 3.77 -5.11 8.01
CA VAL A 55 4.26 -6.30 7.27
C VAL A 55 5.75 -6.16 6.96
N LEU A 56 6.20 -5.02 6.44
CA LEU A 56 7.60 -4.77 6.12
C LEU A 56 8.47 -4.80 7.38
N ALA A 57 8.03 -4.19 8.46
CA ALA A 57 8.73 -4.24 9.75
C ALA A 57 8.82 -5.68 10.27
N ALA A 58 7.75 -6.48 10.14
CA ALA A 58 7.74 -7.88 10.52
C ALA A 58 8.70 -8.73 9.65
N ALA A 59 8.73 -8.51 8.33
CA ALA A 59 9.64 -9.19 7.40
C ALA A 59 11.11 -8.90 7.75
N ILE A 60 11.46 -7.62 7.94
CA ILE A 60 12.81 -7.19 8.34
C ILE A 60 13.18 -7.81 9.69
N ASN A 61 12.28 -7.76 10.67
CA ASN A 61 12.53 -8.32 12.00
C ASN A 61 12.72 -9.84 11.97
N GLN A 62 11.94 -10.56 11.17
CA GLN A 62 12.09 -12.02 11.03
C GLN A 62 13.46 -12.37 10.42
N GLN A 63 13.87 -11.69 9.34
CA GLN A 63 15.14 -11.96 8.69
C GLN A 63 16.33 -11.61 9.60
N ARG A 64 16.24 -10.52 10.37
CA ARG A 64 17.26 -10.12 11.35
C ARG A 64 17.45 -11.12 12.50
N ARG A 65 16.38 -11.83 12.90
CA ARG A 65 16.48 -12.89 13.92
C ARG A 65 17.28 -14.10 13.43
N ARG A 66 17.40 -14.28 12.11
CA ARG A 66 18.14 -15.39 11.48
C ARG A 66 19.57 -15.02 11.12
N ALA A 67 19.81 -13.80 10.64
CA ALA A 67 21.12 -13.36 10.19
C ALA A 67 21.28 -11.83 10.29
N TYR A 68 22.55 -11.38 10.29
CA TYR A 68 22.87 -9.95 10.14
C TYR A 68 22.34 -9.44 8.79
N LEU A 69 21.55 -8.36 8.84
CA LEU A 69 20.93 -7.75 7.66
C LEU A 69 21.44 -6.31 7.48
N PRO A 70 22.40 -6.06 6.58
CA PRO A 70 22.91 -4.72 6.28
C PRO A 70 21.82 -3.84 5.66
N GLY A 71 21.97 -2.52 5.76
CA GLY A 71 20.95 -1.55 5.35
C GLY A 71 20.45 -1.75 3.91
N TRP A 72 21.36 -1.97 2.95
CA TRP A 72 20.99 -2.21 1.55
C TRP A 72 20.16 -3.49 1.35
N GLN A 73 20.43 -4.56 2.11
CA GLN A 73 19.61 -5.78 2.06
C GLN A 73 18.23 -5.57 2.68
N ARG A 74 18.08 -4.66 3.64
CA ARG A 74 16.76 -4.28 4.18
C ARG A 74 15.92 -3.58 3.13
N VAL A 75 16.52 -2.64 2.39
CA VAL A 75 15.87 -1.96 1.27
C VAL A 75 15.50 -2.98 0.20
N GLY A 76 16.44 -3.85 -0.21
CA GLY A 76 16.16 -4.92 -1.18
C GLY A 76 15.06 -5.88 -0.73
N LEU A 77 15.04 -6.27 0.55
CA LEU A 77 13.97 -7.09 1.14
C LEU A 77 12.62 -6.37 1.07
N ALA A 78 12.56 -5.10 1.45
CA ALA A 78 11.32 -4.33 1.45
C ALA A 78 10.77 -4.12 0.04
N LEU A 79 11.64 -3.76 -0.92
CA LEU A 79 11.28 -3.65 -2.33
C LEU A 79 10.80 -4.99 -2.88
N GLY A 80 11.49 -6.09 -2.57
CA GLY A 80 11.07 -7.42 -3.00
C GLY A 80 9.68 -7.79 -2.48
N VAL A 81 9.42 -7.57 -1.18
CA VAL A 81 8.11 -7.82 -0.57
C VAL A 81 7.03 -6.98 -1.26
N ALA A 82 7.28 -5.70 -1.49
CA ALA A 82 6.33 -4.81 -2.14
C ALA A 82 6.06 -5.19 -3.60
N ILE A 83 7.08 -5.55 -4.37
CA ILE A 83 6.91 -6.01 -5.75
C ILE A 83 6.02 -7.27 -5.80
N VAL A 84 6.29 -8.26 -4.94
CA VAL A 84 5.44 -9.47 -4.89
C VAL A 84 4.01 -9.14 -4.48
N ALA A 85 3.82 -8.25 -3.51
CA ALA A 85 2.49 -7.80 -3.09
C ALA A 85 1.74 -7.11 -4.23
N GLU A 86 2.40 -6.23 -4.98
CA GLU A 86 1.84 -5.49 -6.12
C GLU A 86 1.45 -6.42 -7.27
N LEU A 87 2.25 -7.46 -7.54
CA LEU A 87 1.90 -8.47 -8.55
C LEU A 87 0.60 -9.22 -8.24
N VAL A 88 0.22 -9.31 -6.95
CA VAL A 88 -1.05 -9.89 -6.52
C VAL A 88 -2.15 -8.84 -6.48
N TYR A 89 -1.86 -7.69 -5.86
CA TYR A 89 -2.87 -6.67 -5.58
C TYR A 89 -3.32 -5.92 -6.83
N ARG A 90 -2.42 -5.61 -7.77
CA ARG A 90 -2.75 -4.80 -8.96
C ARG A 90 -3.74 -5.48 -9.91
N PRO A 91 -3.56 -6.75 -10.30
CA PRO A 91 -4.56 -7.42 -11.12
C PRO A 91 -5.92 -7.51 -10.42
N TYR A 92 -5.92 -7.77 -9.11
CA TYR A 92 -7.15 -7.75 -8.31
C TYR A 92 -7.80 -6.37 -8.32
N LEU A 93 -7.03 -5.29 -8.12
CA LEU A 93 -7.56 -3.93 -8.09
C LEU A 93 -8.13 -3.50 -9.45
N ALA A 94 -7.46 -3.89 -10.54
CA ALA A 94 -7.97 -3.71 -11.89
C ALA A 94 -9.27 -4.50 -12.12
N LEU A 95 -9.34 -5.74 -11.63
CA LEU A 95 -10.58 -6.53 -11.67
C LEU A 95 -11.70 -5.84 -10.87
N HIS A 96 -11.36 -5.37 -9.68
CA HIS A 96 -12.29 -4.73 -8.76
C HIS A 96 -12.89 -3.45 -9.36
N HIS A 97 -12.05 -2.52 -9.83
CA HIS A 97 -12.50 -1.23 -10.33
C HIS A 97 -13.18 -1.28 -11.70
N ASN A 98 -13.00 -2.34 -12.49
CA ASN A 98 -13.63 -2.42 -13.81
C ASN A 98 -14.87 -3.33 -13.82
N TRP A 99 -14.96 -4.31 -12.91
CA TRP A 99 -16.05 -5.29 -12.93
C TRP A 99 -16.85 -5.41 -11.62
N LEU A 100 -16.22 -5.26 -10.45
CA LEU A 100 -16.93 -5.44 -9.17
C LEU A 100 -17.55 -4.13 -8.66
N ASN A 101 -16.78 -3.04 -8.71
CA ASN A 101 -17.20 -1.71 -8.29
C ASN A 101 -16.81 -0.66 -9.35
N PRO A 102 -17.43 -0.66 -10.54
CA PRO A 102 -17.11 0.29 -11.61
C PRO A 102 -17.42 1.75 -11.24
N GLU A 103 -18.36 1.96 -10.33
CA GLU A 103 -18.80 3.30 -9.88
C GLU A 103 -17.96 3.86 -8.73
N TRP A 104 -16.95 3.15 -8.24
CA TRP A 104 -16.15 3.60 -7.08
C TRP A 104 -15.66 5.04 -7.21
N PHE A 105 -15.19 5.43 -8.41
CA PHE A 105 -14.64 6.75 -8.66
C PHE A 105 -15.72 7.84 -8.72
N SER A 106 -16.95 7.51 -9.13
CA SER A 106 -18.05 8.47 -9.11
C SER A 106 -18.45 8.81 -7.67
N PHE A 107 -18.39 7.85 -6.74
CA PHE A 107 -18.55 8.12 -5.30
C PHE A 107 -17.45 9.01 -4.73
N VAL A 108 -16.18 8.80 -5.11
CA VAL A 108 -15.07 9.66 -4.69
C VAL A 108 -15.27 11.10 -5.17
N LEU A 109 -15.67 11.30 -6.44
CA LEU A 109 -15.96 12.64 -6.97
C LEU A 109 -17.15 13.31 -6.25
N ALA A 110 -18.17 12.54 -5.89
CA ALA A 110 -19.33 13.06 -5.16
C ALA A 110 -18.96 13.52 -3.74
N LEU A 111 -18.08 12.77 -3.04
CA LEU A 111 -17.59 13.19 -1.73
C LEU A 111 -16.75 14.46 -1.81
N GLU A 112 -15.78 14.51 -2.74
CA GLU A 112 -14.96 15.71 -2.95
C GLU A 112 -15.83 16.94 -3.26
N GLN A 113 -16.85 16.77 -4.11
CA GLN A 113 -17.80 17.84 -4.41
C GLN A 113 -18.49 18.33 -3.13
N ALA A 114 -18.97 17.43 -2.28
CA ALA A 114 -19.62 17.78 -1.02
C ALA A 114 -18.69 18.53 -0.07
N GLU A 115 -17.41 18.11 0.02
CA GLU A 115 -16.40 18.77 0.84
C GLU A 115 -16.06 20.18 0.33
N LEU A 116 -15.88 20.35 -0.98
CA LEU A 116 -15.61 21.66 -1.57
C LEU A 116 -16.80 22.62 -1.44
N LEU A 117 -18.03 22.10 -1.54
CA LEU A 117 -19.25 22.87 -1.25
C LEU A 117 -19.29 23.31 0.21
N ALA A 118 -19.01 22.40 1.16
CA ALA A 118 -18.95 22.71 2.58
C ALA A 118 -17.85 23.73 2.93
N ALA A 119 -16.74 23.72 2.18
CA ALA A 119 -15.66 24.70 2.27
C ALA A 119 -15.99 26.06 1.62
N GLY A 120 -17.21 26.23 1.06
CA GLY A 120 -17.66 27.49 0.46
C GLY A 120 -16.97 27.83 -0.86
N ARG A 121 -16.47 26.84 -1.60
CA ARG A 121 -15.87 27.05 -2.93
C ARG A 121 -16.93 27.46 -3.95
N SER A 122 -16.53 28.28 -4.93
CA SER A 122 -17.41 28.66 -6.03
C SER A 122 -17.69 27.48 -6.96
N ALA A 123 -18.87 27.47 -7.60
CA ALA A 123 -19.24 26.40 -8.55
C ALA A 123 -18.21 26.20 -9.67
N ALA A 124 -17.61 27.29 -10.16
CA ALA A 124 -16.56 27.23 -11.19
C ALA A 124 -15.27 26.56 -10.68
N ALA A 125 -14.85 26.85 -9.44
CA ALA A 125 -13.68 26.22 -8.84
C ALA A 125 -13.91 24.73 -8.58
N ILE A 126 -15.11 24.37 -8.11
CA ILE A 126 -15.51 22.96 -7.92
C ILE A 126 -15.47 22.20 -9.24
N ALA A 127 -16.09 22.73 -10.30
CA ALA A 127 -16.11 22.10 -11.61
C ALA A 127 -14.69 21.90 -12.17
N ALA A 128 -13.81 22.90 -12.02
CA ALA A 128 -12.43 22.80 -12.45
C ALA A 128 -11.65 21.71 -11.69
N GLU A 129 -11.86 21.59 -10.38
CA GLU A 129 -11.19 20.60 -9.54
C GLU A 129 -11.67 19.17 -9.83
N LEU A 130 -12.99 18.97 -9.94
CA LEU A 130 -13.55 17.66 -10.31
C LEU A 130 -13.08 17.22 -11.70
N ALA A 131 -13.03 18.14 -12.68
CA ALA A 131 -12.48 17.85 -14.00
C ALA A 131 -10.98 17.49 -13.94
N ARG A 132 -10.20 18.17 -13.10
CA ARG A 132 -8.78 17.86 -12.86
C ARG A 132 -8.60 16.46 -12.30
N LEU A 133 -9.39 16.08 -11.29
CA LEU A 133 -9.37 14.75 -10.68
C LEU A 133 -9.77 13.66 -11.68
N GLN A 134 -10.82 13.91 -12.47
CA GLN A 134 -11.26 12.97 -13.50
C GLN A 134 -10.21 12.77 -14.59
N ALA A 135 -9.55 13.84 -15.04
CA ALA A 135 -8.44 13.75 -15.99
C ALA A 135 -7.18 13.10 -15.39
N ALA A 136 -6.92 13.26 -14.09
CA ALA A 136 -5.85 12.56 -13.40
C ALA A 136 -6.15 11.05 -13.30
N HIS A 137 -7.37 10.68 -12.93
CA HIS A 137 -7.82 9.29 -12.87
C HIS A 137 -7.75 8.61 -14.24
N ALA A 138 -8.22 9.27 -15.31
CA ALA A 138 -8.12 8.76 -16.67
C ALA A 138 -6.66 8.46 -17.10
N ARG A 139 -5.69 9.24 -16.63
CA ARG A 139 -4.25 9.00 -16.84
C ARG A 139 -3.69 7.88 -15.96
N GLN A 140 -4.40 7.50 -14.90
CA GLN A 140 -4.00 6.52 -13.90
C GLN A 140 -4.84 5.24 -13.95
N THR A 141 -5.63 4.97 -14.99
CA THR A 141 -6.41 3.73 -15.09
C THR A 141 -5.60 2.51 -15.56
N GLY A 142 -4.32 2.69 -15.91
CA GLY A 142 -3.44 1.58 -16.25
C GLY A 142 -3.16 0.65 -15.07
N VAL A 143 -3.01 -0.65 -15.32
CA VAL A 143 -2.77 -1.71 -14.30
C VAL A 143 -1.57 -1.39 -13.39
N PHE A 144 -0.60 -0.58 -13.85
CA PHE A 144 0.61 -0.21 -13.10
C PHE A 144 0.68 1.28 -12.71
N SER A 145 -0.44 2.00 -12.74
CA SER A 145 -0.48 3.42 -12.38
C SER A 145 -0.08 3.67 -10.92
N GLY A 146 0.93 4.50 -10.68
CA GLY A 146 1.42 4.72 -9.32
C GLY A 146 2.21 3.56 -8.72
N PHE A 147 2.56 2.53 -9.51
CA PHE A 147 3.44 1.42 -9.10
C PHE A 147 4.74 1.94 -8.49
N TRP A 148 5.32 2.98 -9.07
CA TRP A 148 6.56 3.58 -8.55
C TRP A 148 6.40 4.10 -7.11
N ILE A 149 5.27 4.69 -6.77
CA ILE A 149 5.04 5.21 -5.43
C ILE A 149 4.85 4.06 -4.44
N SER A 150 3.97 3.11 -4.76
CA SER A 150 3.57 2.04 -3.84
C SER A 150 4.59 0.88 -3.74
N ALA A 151 5.26 0.54 -4.85
CA ALA A 151 6.22 -0.56 -4.92
C ALA A 151 7.66 -0.15 -4.63
N VAL A 152 8.01 1.14 -4.81
CA VAL A 152 9.40 1.62 -4.70
C VAL A 152 9.56 2.69 -3.64
N VAL A 153 8.87 3.82 -3.75
CA VAL A 153 9.08 4.96 -2.84
C VAL A 153 8.67 4.61 -1.40
N LEU A 154 7.44 4.14 -1.19
CA LEU A 154 6.94 3.84 0.16
C LEU A 154 7.75 2.72 0.85
N PRO A 155 8.03 1.57 0.20
CA PRO A 155 8.81 0.50 0.83
C PRO A 155 10.24 0.91 1.13
N ALA A 156 10.87 1.71 0.26
CA ALA A 156 12.19 2.27 0.51
C ALA A 156 12.18 3.20 1.73
N LEU A 157 11.18 4.10 1.83
CA LEU A 157 11.04 4.97 2.99
C LEU A 157 10.83 4.18 4.28
N VAL A 158 9.98 3.16 4.28
CA VAL A 158 9.79 2.29 5.46
C VAL A 158 11.08 1.57 5.83
N ALA A 159 11.81 1.03 4.85
CA ALA A 159 13.10 0.39 5.10
C ALA A 159 14.13 1.37 5.70
N LEU A 160 14.15 2.62 5.25
CA LEU A 160 15.04 3.66 5.76
C LEU A 160 14.63 4.13 7.17
N LEU A 161 13.35 4.39 7.40
CA LEU A 161 12.82 4.83 8.70
C LEU A 161 13.00 3.78 9.79
N THR A 162 13.05 2.51 9.42
CA THR A 162 13.30 1.41 10.36
C THR A 162 14.80 1.18 10.64
N LEU A 163 15.72 1.87 9.95
CA LEU A 163 17.16 1.77 10.23
C LEU A 163 17.55 2.10 11.69
N PRO A 164 17.20 3.27 12.26
CA PRO A 164 17.65 3.68 13.58
C PRO A 164 17.07 2.81 14.71
N PHE A 165 15.82 2.37 14.59
CA PHE A 165 15.14 1.57 15.62
C PHE A 165 15.62 0.12 15.69
N LEU A 166 16.35 -0.33 14.65
CA LEU A 166 16.74 -1.71 14.48
C LEU A 166 18.26 -1.83 14.47
N ARG A 167 18.90 -1.40 15.57
CA ARG A 167 20.34 -1.56 15.81
C ARG A 167 20.69 -3.05 15.71
N ASN A 168 21.55 -3.41 14.76
CA ASN A 168 22.02 -4.79 14.58
C ASN A 168 22.83 -5.18 15.81
N ARG A 169 22.22 -5.90 16.76
CA ARG A 169 22.98 -6.61 17.80
C ARG A 169 23.26 -8.02 17.27
N PRO A 170 24.49 -8.33 16.86
CA PRO A 170 24.84 -9.70 16.54
C PRO A 170 24.63 -10.54 17.81
N LYS A 171 23.69 -11.50 17.77
CA LYS A 171 23.64 -12.56 18.77
C LYS A 171 24.81 -13.48 18.46
N GLY A 172 25.92 -13.35 19.18
CA GLY A 172 27.02 -14.31 19.08
C GLY A 172 28.45 -13.80 19.21
N VAL A 173 28.70 -12.49 19.40
CA VAL A 173 29.99 -12.11 20.00
C VAL A 173 29.84 -12.35 21.50
N VAL A 174 30.07 -13.59 21.90
CA VAL A 174 30.54 -13.87 23.25
C VAL A 174 31.86 -13.13 23.33
N GLU A 175 31.87 -11.98 24.00
CA GLU A 175 33.12 -11.38 24.46
C GLU A 175 33.79 -12.43 25.34
N GLN A 176 34.80 -13.11 24.78
CA GLN A 176 35.76 -13.88 25.56
C GLN A 176 36.77 -12.92 26.18
#